data_AF-A0A5S9MGR0-F1
#
_entry.id   AF-A0A5S9MGR0-F1
#
_cell.length_a   1.000
_cell.length_b   1.000
_cell.length_c   1.000
_cell.angle_alpha   90.00
_cell.angle_beta   90.00
_cell.angle_gamma   90.00
#
_symmetry.space_group_name_H-M   'P 1'
#
loop_
_entity.id
_entity.type
_entity.pdbx_description
1 polymer ?
#
loop_
_entity_poly.entity_id
_entity_poly.type
_entity_poly.pdbx_seq_one_letter_code
_entity_poly.pdbx_strand_id
1 'polypeptide(L)'
;MFHVSSAMLDHPRFLTSSYDREVIVRNLGLFQFHLYDGAAQTARIGQKAFADEDTLSTVANYTKADYSAPNEEYFGLAKGKNVVFISLESTQQFVVDQKVNGQYITPFLNQLAKKSFYFDEFYQQTEQGKTSDSEFIVANSLYPSSSGAVFFFTASDNEYDTLYKQLKKENYQSVQFHANNKTFWNRDVMYESFGIDRFYDVDSYQVNEQNSTGWGLKDNDFFDQSIDYLKS
;
A
#
# COMPACT_ATOMS: atom_id res chain seq x y z
N MET A 1 -2.73 -35.83 -7.93
CA MET A 1 -2.12 -35.76 -6.58
C MET A 1 -0.61 -35.54 -6.59
N PHE A 2 0.16 -36.13 -7.52
CA PHE A 2 1.62 -35.93 -7.59
C PHE A 2 2.11 -34.52 -8.00
N HIS A 3 1.30 -33.72 -8.72
CA HIS A 3 1.69 -32.37 -9.16
C HIS A 3 1.52 -31.26 -8.11
N VAL A 4 0.57 -31.42 -7.17
CA VAL A 4 0.33 -30.41 -6.13
C VAL A 4 1.45 -30.48 -5.09
N SER A 5 1.90 -31.68 -4.76
CA SER A 5 3.00 -31.90 -3.81
C SER A 5 4.33 -31.32 -4.28
N SER A 6 4.64 -31.38 -5.58
CA SER A 6 5.87 -30.76 -6.11
C SER A 6 5.75 -29.24 -6.18
N ALA A 7 4.58 -28.71 -6.54
CA ALA A 7 4.33 -27.26 -6.56
C ALA A 7 4.40 -26.63 -5.15
N MET A 8 3.99 -27.36 -4.10
CA MET A 8 4.16 -26.92 -2.71
C MET A 8 5.61 -26.99 -2.22
N LEU A 9 6.42 -27.90 -2.79
CA LEU A 9 7.84 -28.03 -2.48
C LEU A 9 8.66 -26.88 -3.09
N ASP A 10 8.31 -26.47 -4.31
CA ASP A 10 8.97 -25.37 -5.02
C ASP A 10 8.47 -23.98 -4.56
N HIS A 11 7.19 -23.86 -4.17
CA HIS A 11 6.59 -22.63 -3.65
C HIS A 11 5.71 -22.89 -2.42
N PRO A 12 6.26 -22.75 -1.19
CA PRO A 12 5.57 -23.08 0.07
C PRO A 12 4.27 -22.30 0.33
N ARG A 13 4.06 -21.16 -0.38
CA ARG A 13 2.87 -20.28 -0.26
C ARG A 13 2.03 -20.23 -1.54
N PHE A 14 2.05 -21.28 -2.36
CA PHE A 14 1.34 -21.31 -3.64
C PHE A 14 -0.20 -21.24 -3.54
N LEU A 15 -0.80 -21.86 -2.51
CA LEU A 15 -2.25 -21.83 -2.30
C LEU A 15 -2.74 -20.53 -1.63
N THR A 16 -1.82 -19.73 -1.10
CA THR A 16 -2.07 -18.50 -0.34
C THR A 16 -1.75 -17.24 -1.16
N SER A 17 -0.85 -17.35 -2.14
CA SER A 17 -0.56 -16.28 -3.09
C SER A 17 -1.72 -16.08 -4.06
N SER A 18 -2.51 -15.03 -3.84
CA SER A 18 -3.61 -14.63 -4.74
C SER A 18 -3.09 -14.05 -6.08
N TYR A 19 -1.78 -13.80 -6.16
CA TYR A 19 -1.11 -13.09 -7.24
C TYR A 19 -0.94 -13.96 -8.50
N ASP A 20 -0.77 -15.28 -8.34
CA ASP A 20 -0.40 -16.19 -9.43
C ASP A 20 -1.56 -17.11 -9.85
N ARG A 21 -2.70 -16.51 -10.23
CA ARG A 21 -3.83 -17.27 -10.79
C ARG A 21 -3.43 -18.07 -12.04
N GLU A 22 -2.49 -17.57 -12.84
CA GLU A 22 -1.95 -18.29 -13.99
C GLU A 22 -1.19 -19.57 -13.59
N VAL A 23 -0.39 -19.52 -12.52
CA VAL A 23 0.38 -20.68 -12.06
C VAL A 23 -0.55 -21.73 -11.42
N ILE A 24 -1.62 -21.29 -10.75
CA ILE A 24 -2.70 -22.15 -10.23
C ILE A 24 -3.44 -22.84 -11.38
N VAL A 25 -3.85 -22.10 -12.41
CA VAL A 25 -4.51 -22.67 -13.60
C VAL A 25 -3.61 -23.64 -14.35
N ARG A 26 -2.30 -23.33 -14.46
CA ARG A 26 -1.32 -24.16 -15.16
C ARG A 26 -1.02 -25.48 -14.45
N ASN A 27 -1.11 -25.53 -13.11
CA ASN A 27 -0.81 -26.73 -12.31
C ASN A 27 -2.04 -27.54 -11.90
N LEU A 28 -3.22 -26.92 -11.76
CA LEU A 28 -4.45 -27.60 -11.30
C LEU A 28 -5.45 -27.87 -12.44
N GLY A 29 -5.33 -27.18 -13.57
CA GLY A 29 -6.29 -27.23 -14.67
C GLY A 29 -7.53 -26.36 -14.42
N LEU A 30 -8.09 -25.82 -15.50
CA LEU A 30 -9.22 -24.86 -15.49
C LEU A 30 -10.40 -25.32 -14.64
N PHE A 31 -10.79 -26.60 -14.75
CA PHE A 31 -11.95 -27.13 -14.04
C PHE A 31 -11.77 -27.17 -12.52
N GLN A 32 -10.58 -27.57 -12.05
CA GLN A 32 -10.28 -27.65 -10.62
C GLN A 32 -10.14 -26.25 -10.00
N PHE A 33 -9.61 -25.29 -10.77
CA PHE A 33 -9.57 -23.89 -10.36
C PHE A 33 -10.97 -23.31 -10.16
N HIS A 34 -11.90 -23.53 -11.09
CA HIS A 34 -13.28 -23.04 -10.96
C HIS A 34 -14.03 -23.66 -9.77
N LEU A 35 -13.78 -24.94 -9.45
CA LEU A 35 -14.35 -25.57 -8.25
C LEU A 35 -13.78 -24.97 -6.96
N TYR A 36 -12.46 -24.75 -6.90
CA TYR A 36 -11.81 -24.11 -5.76
C TYR A 36 -12.28 -22.66 -5.58
N ASP A 37 -12.33 -21.88 -6.66
CA ASP A 37 -12.76 -20.50 -6.65
C ASP A 37 -14.23 -20.38 -6.24
N GLY A 38 -15.10 -21.26 -6.75
CA GLY A 38 -16.51 -21.33 -6.35
C GLY A 38 -16.69 -21.66 -4.86
N ALA A 39 -15.93 -22.61 -4.32
CA ALA A 39 -15.97 -22.94 -2.90
C ALA A 39 -15.43 -21.79 -2.03
N ALA A 40 -14.32 -21.17 -2.40
CA ALA A 40 -13.73 -20.04 -1.70
C ALA A 40 -14.66 -18.82 -1.71
N GLN A 41 -15.30 -18.53 -2.84
CA GLN A 41 -16.26 -17.43 -2.96
C GLN A 41 -17.51 -17.68 -2.12
N THR A 42 -18.02 -18.92 -2.10
CA THR A 42 -19.18 -19.29 -1.26
C THR A 42 -18.85 -19.16 0.22
N ALA A 43 -17.66 -19.59 0.65
CA ALA A 43 -17.21 -19.43 2.03
C ALA A 43 -17.10 -17.95 2.44
N ARG A 44 -16.61 -17.07 1.55
CA ARG A 44 -16.54 -15.62 1.77
C ARG A 44 -17.91 -14.96 1.89
N ILE A 45 -18.85 -15.33 1.01
CA ILE A 45 -20.24 -14.84 1.09
C ILE A 45 -20.87 -15.27 2.41
N GLY A 46 -20.62 -16.52 2.84
CA GLY A 46 -21.03 -17.01 4.15
C GLY A 46 -20.45 -16.17 5.29
N GLN A 47 -19.13 -15.92 5.31
CA GLN A 47 -18.51 -15.09 6.34
C GLN A 47 -19.08 -13.66 6.39
N LYS A 48 -19.34 -13.03 5.24
CA LYS A 48 -19.99 -11.71 5.20
C LYS A 48 -21.42 -11.77 5.77
N ALA A 49 -22.17 -12.83 5.48
CA ALA A 49 -23.53 -13.01 5.98
C ALA A 49 -23.62 -13.33 7.48
N PHE A 50 -22.55 -13.91 8.06
CA PHE A 50 -22.43 -14.21 9.49
C PHE A 50 -21.55 -13.19 10.24
N ALA A 51 -21.23 -12.04 9.63
CA ALA A 51 -20.50 -10.98 10.29
C ALA A 51 -21.37 -10.38 11.40
N ASP A 52 -20.91 -10.53 12.65
CA ASP A 52 -21.67 -10.18 13.85
C ASP A 52 -21.20 -8.83 14.42
N GLU A 53 -22.14 -7.98 14.82
CA GLU A 53 -21.89 -6.63 15.36
C GLU A 53 -21.10 -6.68 16.68
N ASP A 54 -21.24 -7.78 17.43
CA ASP A 54 -20.53 -7.99 18.70
C ASP A 54 -19.00 -8.06 18.53
N THR A 55 -18.53 -8.47 17.34
CA THR A 55 -17.09 -8.48 17.04
C THR A 55 -16.52 -7.07 16.91
N LEU A 56 -17.31 -6.10 16.41
CA LEU A 56 -16.89 -4.69 16.31
C LEU A 56 -16.78 -4.04 17.69
N SER A 57 -17.68 -4.38 18.62
CA SER A 57 -17.65 -3.88 19.99
C SER A 57 -16.35 -4.29 20.71
N THR A 58 -15.91 -5.53 20.50
CA THR A 58 -14.67 -6.07 21.06
C THR A 58 -13.45 -5.33 20.53
N VAL A 59 -13.37 -5.12 19.21
CA VAL A 59 -12.26 -4.37 18.59
C VAL A 59 -12.25 -2.91 19.07
N ALA A 60 -13.41 -2.26 19.15
CA ALA A 60 -13.51 -0.89 19.63
C ALA A 60 -13.09 -0.76 21.11
N ASN A 61 -13.36 -1.77 21.94
CA ASN A 61 -12.91 -1.78 23.32
C ASN A 61 -11.40 -1.97 23.43
N TYR A 62 -10.81 -2.84 22.59
CA TYR A 62 -9.36 -3.04 22.53
C TYR A 62 -8.63 -1.75 22.12
N THR A 63 -9.07 -1.09 21.05
CA THR A 63 -8.44 0.15 20.57
C THR A 63 -8.59 1.32 21.55
N LYS A 64 -9.71 1.39 22.29
CA LYS A 64 -9.88 2.38 23.37
C LYS A 64 -8.98 2.11 24.56
N ALA A 65 -8.77 0.85 24.91
CA ALA A 65 -7.91 0.48 26.04
C ALA A 65 -6.42 0.77 25.76
N ASP A 66 -5.99 0.62 24.50
CA ASP A 66 -4.62 0.87 24.05
C ASP A 66 -4.39 2.32 23.54
N TYR A 67 -5.34 3.22 23.78
CA TYR A 67 -5.24 4.60 23.32
C TYR A 67 -4.15 5.37 24.08
N SER A 68 -3.17 5.88 23.34
CA SER A 68 -2.16 6.80 23.86
C SER A 68 -2.58 8.25 23.65
N ALA A 69 -2.64 9.02 24.75
CA ALA A 69 -3.00 10.43 24.69
C ALA A 69 -1.95 11.24 23.89
N PRO A 70 -2.36 12.28 23.13
CA PRO A 70 -1.43 13.09 22.38
C PRO A 70 -0.49 13.86 23.30
N ASN A 71 0.77 14.01 22.89
CA ASN A 71 1.71 14.87 23.59
C ASN A 71 1.32 16.34 23.38
N GLU A 72 1.08 17.07 24.47
CA GLU A 72 0.67 18.48 24.46
C GLU A 72 1.63 19.41 23.70
N GLU A 73 2.93 19.10 23.68
CA GLU A 73 3.94 19.88 22.97
C GLU A 73 3.76 19.83 21.45
N TYR A 74 3.36 18.66 20.93
CA TYR A 74 3.28 18.41 19.48
C TYR A 74 1.85 18.48 18.93
N PHE A 75 0.85 18.37 19.80
CA PHE A 75 -0.55 18.33 19.40
C PHE A 75 -0.97 19.65 18.73
N GLY A 76 -1.37 19.58 17.46
CA GLY A 76 -1.89 20.72 16.71
C GLY A 76 -0.84 21.64 16.07
N LEU A 77 0.47 21.37 16.21
CA LEU A 77 1.52 22.20 15.59
C LEU A 77 1.39 22.35 14.06
N ALA A 78 0.89 21.31 13.39
CA ALA A 78 0.71 21.27 11.94
C ALA A 78 -0.74 21.53 11.48
N LYS A 79 -1.62 22.03 12.36
CA LYS A 79 -3.02 22.30 11.99
C LYS A 79 -3.09 23.32 10.85
N GLY A 80 -3.81 22.97 9.78
CA GLY A 80 -3.96 23.82 8.59
C GLY A 80 -2.76 23.82 7.64
N LYS A 81 -1.73 22.99 7.87
CA LYS A 81 -0.61 22.82 6.94
C LYS A 81 -0.92 21.73 5.92
N ASN A 82 -0.32 21.85 4.74
CA ASN A 82 -0.36 20.79 3.73
C ASN A 82 0.48 19.60 4.18
N VAL A 83 -0.01 18.39 3.91
CA VAL A 83 0.71 17.14 4.18
C VAL A 83 1.22 16.60 2.86
N VAL A 84 2.52 16.36 2.75
CA VAL A 84 3.15 15.74 1.59
C VAL A 84 3.79 14.45 2.06
N PHE A 85 3.29 13.33 1.53
CA PHE A 85 3.82 12.01 1.81
C PHE A 85 4.67 11.54 0.63
N ILE A 86 5.94 11.22 0.88
CA ILE A 86 6.88 10.74 -0.13
C ILE A 86 7.25 9.30 0.22
N SER A 87 6.84 8.36 -0.62
CA SER A 87 7.25 6.96 -0.52
C SER A 87 8.63 6.78 -1.15
N LEU A 88 9.60 6.31 -0.37
CA LEU A 88 10.93 5.95 -0.88
C LEU A 88 10.92 4.45 -1.22
N GLU A 89 10.81 4.13 -2.51
CA GLU A 89 10.70 2.76 -2.98
C GLU A 89 11.94 1.94 -2.59
N SER A 90 11.71 0.77 -1.99
CA SER A 90 12.73 -0.21 -1.59
C SER A 90 13.96 0.35 -0.85
N THR A 91 13.78 1.46 -0.12
CA THR A 91 14.86 2.10 0.64
C THR A 91 14.92 1.56 2.06
N GLN A 92 16.11 1.13 2.48
CA GLN A 92 16.35 0.63 3.83
C GLN A 92 17.21 1.59 4.63
N GLN A 93 17.00 1.65 5.93
CA GLN A 93 17.68 2.61 6.81
C GLN A 93 19.22 2.53 6.76
N PHE A 94 19.78 1.35 6.47
CA PHE A 94 21.23 1.17 6.45
C PHE A 94 21.92 2.09 5.44
N VAL A 95 21.24 2.62 4.41
CA VAL A 95 21.89 3.53 3.44
C VAL A 95 22.10 4.94 3.98
N VAL A 96 21.40 5.32 5.06
CA VAL A 96 21.55 6.63 5.70
C VAL A 96 22.93 6.71 6.36
N ASP A 97 23.62 7.83 6.15
CA ASP A 97 24.99 8.08 6.61
C ASP A 97 26.08 7.10 6.13
N GLN A 98 25.77 6.20 5.18
CA GLN A 98 26.76 5.30 4.59
C GLN A 98 27.58 5.95 3.48
N LYS A 99 28.83 5.48 3.34
CA LYS A 99 29.76 5.87 2.29
C LYS A 99 30.19 4.67 1.46
N VAL A 100 30.20 4.85 0.14
CA VAL A 100 30.81 3.91 -0.80
C VAL A 100 31.87 4.68 -1.59
N ASN A 101 33.09 4.14 -1.65
CA ASN A 101 34.22 4.78 -2.35
C ASN A 101 34.48 6.24 -1.93
N GLY A 102 34.25 6.55 -0.64
CA GLY A 102 34.46 7.90 -0.10
C GLY A 102 33.31 8.90 -0.35
N GLN A 103 32.26 8.51 -1.07
CA GLN A 103 31.07 9.33 -1.32
C GLN A 103 29.88 8.83 -0.52
N TYR A 104 29.09 9.75 0.03
CA TYR A 104 27.84 9.39 0.71
C TYR A 104 26.82 8.90 -0.31
N ILE A 105 26.09 7.83 0.03
CA ILE A 105 25.05 7.26 -0.85
C ILE A 105 23.87 8.25 -0.96
N THR A 106 23.45 8.85 0.16
CA THR A 106 22.24 9.69 0.25
C THR A 106 22.51 11.04 0.94
N PRO A 107 23.36 11.91 0.36
CA PRO A 107 23.79 13.14 1.01
C PRO A 107 22.64 14.10 1.36
N PHE A 108 21.59 14.15 0.53
CA PHE A 108 20.41 14.97 0.77
C PHE A 108 19.57 14.45 1.95
N LEU A 109 19.30 13.13 1.99
CA LEU A 109 18.54 12.53 3.09
C LEU A 109 19.27 12.68 4.44
N ASN A 110 20.61 12.56 4.45
CA ASN A 110 21.40 12.76 5.66
C ASN A 110 21.30 14.21 6.19
N GLN A 111 21.20 15.20 5.29
CA GLN A 111 20.98 16.59 5.69
C GLN A 111 19.55 16.82 6.20
N LEU A 112 18.56 16.16 5.58
CA LEU A 112 17.17 16.25 5.98
C LEU A 112 16.95 15.61 7.37
N ALA A 113 17.54 14.44 7.62
CA ALA A 113 17.48 13.75 8.90
C ALA A 113 18.02 14.61 10.05
N LYS A 114 19.00 15.48 9.80
CA LYS A 114 19.56 16.40 10.81
C LYS A 114 18.67 17.61 11.12
N LYS A 115 17.71 17.92 10.25
CA LYS A 115 16.82 19.10 10.38
C LYS A 115 15.39 18.74 10.77
N SER A 116 15.05 17.45 10.74
CA SER A 116 13.69 16.94 10.89
C SER A 116 13.65 15.87 11.98
N PHE A 117 12.43 15.48 12.40
CA PHE A 117 12.26 14.28 13.20
C PHE A 117 12.67 13.06 12.38
N TYR A 118 13.69 12.36 12.84
CA TYR A 118 14.20 11.13 12.24
C TYR A 118 14.05 9.98 13.23
N PHE A 119 13.46 8.88 12.77
CA PHE A 119 13.22 7.69 13.57
C PHE A 119 14.13 6.58 13.05
N ASP A 120 15.08 6.16 13.89
CA ASP A 120 16.05 5.11 13.59
C ASP A 120 15.58 3.70 14.00
N GLU A 121 14.43 3.60 14.67
CA GLU A 121 13.80 2.33 15.04
C GLU A 121 12.43 2.19 14.37
N PHE A 122 12.35 2.51 13.07
CA PHE A 122 11.14 2.38 12.26
C PHE A 122 11.21 1.16 11.34
N TYR A 123 10.23 0.26 11.45
CA TYR A 123 10.20 -1.00 10.71
C TYR A 123 8.98 -1.08 9.80
N GLN A 124 9.20 -1.51 8.55
CA GLN A 124 8.10 -1.82 7.63
C GLN A 124 7.35 -3.07 8.10
N GLN A 125 6.02 -3.03 8.02
CA GLN A 125 5.13 -4.13 8.45
C GLN A 125 4.42 -4.78 7.24
N THR A 126 5.08 -4.76 6.09
CA THR A 126 4.55 -5.24 4.80
C THR A 126 4.83 -6.74 4.60
N GLU A 127 3.94 -7.43 3.88
CA GLU A 127 4.11 -8.85 3.52
C GLU A 127 4.13 -9.02 1.99
N GLN A 128 3.12 -9.66 1.41
CA GLN A 128 3.09 -10.01 -0.03
C GLN A 128 2.65 -8.84 -0.92
N GLY A 129 1.94 -7.86 -0.37
CA GLY A 129 1.51 -6.67 -1.10
C GLY A 129 2.59 -5.59 -1.24
N LYS A 130 3.73 -5.73 -0.54
CA LYS A 130 4.90 -4.83 -0.62
C LYS A 130 4.48 -3.35 -0.52
N THR A 131 4.59 -2.59 -1.61
CA THR A 131 4.23 -1.18 -1.70
C THR A 131 2.75 -0.94 -1.36
N SER A 132 1.85 -1.81 -1.82
CA SER A 132 0.41 -1.68 -1.55
C SER A 132 0.06 -1.93 -0.07
N ASP A 133 0.79 -2.81 0.61
CA ASP A 133 0.60 -3.01 2.05
C ASP A 133 1.06 -1.78 2.85
N SER A 134 2.15 -1.14 2.42
CA SER A 134 2.62 0.12 3.03
C SER A 134 1.59 1.23 2.88
N GLU A 135 1.04 1.39 1.67
CA GLU A 135 -0.05 2.34 1.40
C GLU A 135 -1.29 2.05 2.27
N PHE A 136 -1.64 0.77 2.45
CA PHE A 136 -2.75 0.37 3.30
C PHE A 136 -2.56 0.76 4.77
N ILE A 137 -1.38 0.45 5.33
CA ILE A 137 -1.03 0.75 6.73
C ILE A 137 -1.06 2.26 6.96
N VAL A 138 -0.48 3.05 6.07
CA VAL A 138 -0.48 4.51 6.20
C VAL A 138 -1.89 5.10 6.13
N ALA A 139 -2.73 4.57 5.24
CA ALA A 139 -4.08 5.08 5.04
C ALA A 139 -5.06 4.69 6.15
N ASN A 140 -4.91 3.49 6.75
CA ASN A 140 -5.91 2.91 7.66
C ASN A 140 -5.38 2.64 9.08
N SER A 141 -4.08 2.70 9.32
CA SER A 141 -3.43 2.22 10.55
C SER A 141 -3.78 0.77 10.90
N LEU A 142 -4.04 -0.05 9.87
CA LEU A 142 -4.37 -1.47 9.99
C LEU A 142 -3.29 -2.32 9.35
N TYR A 143 -3.05 -3.50 9.93
CA TYR A 143 -2.14 -4.48 9.34
C TYR A 143 -2.68 -5.02 8.01
N PRO A 144 -1.80 -5.34 7.06
CA PRO A 144 -2.18 -5.99 5.83
C PRO A 144 -2.60 -7.45 6.07
N SER A 145 -3.22 -8.06 5.06
CA SER A 145 -3.56 -9.49 5.10
C SER A 145 -2.30 -10.34 5.24
N SER A 146 -2.36 -11.40 6.05
CA SER A 146 -1.27 -12.38 6.21
C SER A 146 -1.00 -13.21 4.94
N SER A 147 -1.88 -13.10 3.94
CA SER A 147 -1.84 -13.84 2.69
C SER A 147 -2.44 -13.01 1.55
N GLY A 148 -1.75 -12.94 0.42
CA GLY A 148 -2.11 -12.07 -0.70
C GLY A 148 -1.82 -10.59 -0.43
N ALA A 149 -2.24 -9.71 -1.33
CA ALA A 149 -2.23 -8.27 -1.08
C ALA A 149 -3.64 -7.78 -0.81
N VAL A 150 -3.80 -6.90 0.18
CA VAL A 150 -5.09 -6.32 0.57
C VAL A 150 -5.76 -5.59 -0.60
N PHE A 151 -4.95 -5.03 -1.49
CA PHE A 151 -5.40 -4.29 -2.66
C PHE A 151 -6.08 -5.14 -3.74
N PHE A 152 -5.83 -6.45 -3.76
CA PHE A 152 -6.53 -7.35 -4.68
C PHE A 152 -7.94 -7.68 -4.17
N PHE A 153 -8.75 -8.32 -5.05
CA PHE A 153 -10.20 -8.60 -4.98
C PHE A 153 -10.82 -9.05 -3.63
N THR A 154 -10.04 -9.31 -2.60
CA THR A 154 -10.50 -9.77 -1.30
C THR A 154 -10.94 -8.65 -0.36
N ALA A 155 -10.45 -7.42 -0.55
CA ALA A 155 -10.76 -6.31 0.36
C ALA A 155 -10.95 -4.94 -0.31
N SER A 156 -10.80 -4.82 -1.64
CA SER A 156 -10.98 -3.55 -2.36
C SER A 156 -12.37 -2.92 -2.22
N ASP A 157 -13.42 -3.73 -2.06
CA ASP A 157 -14.82 -3.27 -1.93
C ASP A 157 -15.27 -3.06 -0.47
N ASN A 158 -14.33 -3.10 0.49
CA ASN A 158 -14.68 -2.89 1.88
C ASN A 158 -14.89 -1.40 2.18
N GLU A 159 -15.74 -1.12 3.17
CA GLU A 159 -15.90 0.23 3.69
C GLU A 159 -14.75 0.57 4.63
N TYR A 160 -13.92 1.52 4.21
CA TYR A 160 -12.77 2.00 4.98
C TYR A 160 -13.01 3.41 5.53
N ASP A 161 -12.68 3.62 6.80
CA ASP A 161 -12.55 4.96 7.38
C ASP A 161 -11.07 5.38 7.38
N THR A 162 -10.63 5.96 6.26
CA THR A 162 -9.23 6.28 6.01
C THR A 162 -8.83 7.66 6.52
N LEU A 163 -7.51 7.85 6.68
CA LEU A 163 -6.91 9.17 6.89
C LEU A 163 -7.40 10.19 5.85
N TYR A 164 -7.51 9.81 4.58
CA TYR A 164 -7.96 10.69 3.51
C TYR A 164 -9.40 11.17 3.71
N LYS A 165 -10.32 10.28 4.11
CA LYS A 165 -11.71 10.66 4.42
C LYS A 165 -11.80 11.56 5.64
N GLN A 166 -10.98 11.32 6.66
CA GLN A 166 -10.92 12.17 7.85
C GLN A 166 -10.37 13.56 7.53
N LEU A 167 -9.30 13.65 6.74
CA LEU A 167 -8.75 14.93 6.26
C LEU A 167 -9.73 15.68 5.34
N LYS A 168 -10.50 14.96 4.53
CA LYS A 168 -11.53 15.56 3.66
C LYS A 168 -12.62 16.28 4.45
N LYS A 169 -12.99 15.79 5.64
CA LYS A 169 -13.92 16.48 6.56
C LYS A 169 -13.37 17.84 7.02
N GLU A 170 -12.05 17.98 7.07
CA GLU A 170 -11.34 19.22 7.41
C GLU A 170 -11.03 20.09 6.18
N ASN A 171 -11.69 19.85 5.04
CA ASN A 171 -11.52 20.55 3.75
C ASN A 171 -10.16 20.35 3.06
N TYR A 172 -9.47 19.24 3.35
CA TYR A 172 -8.30 18.86 2.58
C TYR A 172 -8.69 18.11 1.30
N GLN A 173 -7.94 18.33 0.24
CA GLN A 173 -8.03 17.56 -0.99
C GLN A 173 -6.90 16.54 -1.03
N SER A 174 -7.24 15.26 -1.22
CA SER A 174 -6.26 14.17 -1.30
C SER A 174 -5.89 13.89 -2.74
N VAL A 175 -4.60 14.01 -3.06
CA VAL A 175 -4.07 13.80 -4.41
C VAL A 175 -2.93 12.80 -4.35
N GLN A 176 -3.00 11.77 -5.20
CA GLN A 176 -1.97 10.74 -5.33
C GLN A 176 -1.29 10.86 -6.69
N PHE A 177 0.04 10.72 -6.71
CA PHE A 177 0.86 10.77 -7.92
C PHE A 177 1.59 9.43 -8.08
N HIS A 178 1.44 8.78 -9.23
CA HIS A 178 2.20 7.56 -9.53
C HIS A 178 2.39 7.38 -11.05
N ALA A 179 3.63 7.26 -11.52
CA ALA A 179 3.94 7.14 -12.94
C ALA A 179 3.83 5.71 -13.50
N ASN A 180 2.89 4.91 -12.97
CA ASN A 180 2.60 3.56 -13.44
C ASN A 180 1.10 3.43 -13.74
N ASN A 181 0.72 2.38 -14.47
CA ASN A 181 -0.66 2.13 -14.84
C ASN A 181 -1.55 2.03 -13.60
N LYS A 182 -2.70 2.72 -13.61
CA LYS A 182 -3.69 2.71 -12.53
C LYS A 182 -4.24 1.32 -12.15
N THR A 183 -4.24 0.40 -13.10
CA THR A 183 -4.64 -1.00 -12.86
C THR A 183 -3.57 -1.82 -12.14
N PHE A 184 -2.33 -1.31 -12.06
CA PHE A 184 -1.27 -1.94 -11.31
C PHE A 184 -1.62 -1.94 -9.81
N TRP A 185 -1.66 -3.13 -9.20
CA TRP A 185 -2.19 -3.39 -7.85
C TRP A 185 -3.68 -3.06 -7.64
N ASN A 186 -4.51 -2.91 -8.68
CA ASN A 186 -5.94 -2.59 -8.51
C ASN A 186 -6.17 -1.28 -7.71
N ARG A 187 -5.24 -0.32 -7.86
CA ARG A 187 -5.29 0.98 -7.15
C ARG A 187 -6.53 1.79 -7.52
N ASP A 188 -6.99 1.69 -8.76
CA ASP A 188 -8.21 2.37 -9.24
C ASP A 188 -9.40 2.13 -8.30
N VAL A 189 -9.69 0.86 -8.00
CA VAL A 189 -10.80 0.47 -7.11
C VAL A 189 -10.50 0.79 -5.65
N MET A 190 -9.28 0.54 -5.18
CA MET A 190 -8.94 0.77 -3.77
C MET A 190 -8.92 2.27 -3.42
N TYR A 191 -8.47 3.13 -4.33
CA TYR A 191 -8.41 4.58 -4.11
C TYR A 191 -9.80 5.23 -4.07
N GLU A 192 -10.76 4.69 -4.81
CA GLU A 192 -12.18 5.05 -4.65
C GLU A 192 -12.67 4.70 -3.23
N SER A 193 -12.42 3.48 -2.75
CA SER A 193 -12.79 3.04 -1.40
C SER A 193 -12.08 3.86 -0.31
N PHE A 194 -10.85 4.31 -0.57
CA PHE A 194 -10.10 5.20 0.32
C PHE A 194 -10.59 6.64 0.29
N GLY A 195 -11.36 7.05 -0.72
CA GLY A 195 -11.86 8.41 -0.87
C GLY A 195 -10.81 9.42 -1.32
N ILE A 196 -9.83 8.98 -2.12
CA ILE A 196 -8.84 9.87 -2.75
C ILE A 196 -9.55 10.69 -3.84
N ASP A 197 -9.31 12.00 -3.88
CA ASP A 197 -10.04 12.91 -4.79
C ASP A 197 -9.47 12.89 -6.21
N ARG A 198 -8.15 12.80 -6.34
CA ARG A 198 -7.48 12.75 -7.65
C ARG A 198 -6.31 11.79 -7.63
N PHE A 199 -6.19 11.03 -8.71
CA PHE A 199 -5.06 10.16 -8.96
C PHE A 199 -4.45 10.51 -10.32
N TYR A 200 -3.20 10.96 -10.32
CA TYR A 200 -2.41 11.19 -11.52
C TYR A 200 -1.58 9.94 -11.80
N ASP A 201 -2.07 9.14 -12.74
CA ASP A 201 -1.43 7.92 -13.22
C ASP A 201 -0.50 8.20 -14.41
N VAL A 202 0.05 7.13 -15.02
CA VAL A 202 0.94 7.22 -16.18
C VAL A 202 0.38 8.07 -17.34
N ASP A 203 -0.93 8.11 -17.56
CA ASP A 203 -1.56 8.87 -18.64
C ASP A 203 -1.46 10.39 -18.42
N SER A 204 -1.21 10.81 -17.17
CA SER A 204 -0.98 12.21 -16.80
C SER A 204 0.47 12.65 -17.02
N TYR A 205 1.40 11.74 -17.34
CA TYR A 205 2.82 12.06 -17.54
C TYR A 205 3.23 11.93 -19.00
N GLN A 206 4.21 12.74 -19.39
CA GLN A 206 4.88 12.59 -20.67
C GLN A 206 5.94 11.49 -20.55
N VAL A 207 5.61 10.30 -21.07
CA VAL A 207 6.49 9.13 -21.07
C VAL A 207 7.14 8.96 -22.44
N ASN A 208 8.46 9.10 -22.48
CA ASN A 208 9.27 8.86 -23.69
C ASN A 208 10.19 7.65 -23.45
N GLU A 209 10.66 6.98 -24.51
CA GLU A 209 11.61 5.85 -24.40
C GLU A 209 12.89 6.20 -23.61
N GLN A 210 13.29 7.48 -23.60
CA GLN A 210 14.47 7.96 -22.88
C GLN A 210 14.20 8.17 -21.38
N ASN A 211 12.95 8.40 -21.00
CA ASN A 211 12.51 8.75 -19.64
C ASN A 211 11.74 7.61 -18.96
N SER A 212 11.41 6.54 -19.69
CA SER A 212 10.84 5.32 -19.11
C SER A 212 11.92 4.29 -18.79
N THR A 213 11.83 3.68 -17.62
CA THR A 213 12.43 2.37 -17.33
C THR A 213 11.32 1.32 -17.36
N GLY A 214 11.62 0.02 -17.44
CA GLY A 214 10.61 -1.05 -17.65
C GLY A 214 9.40 -1.08 -16.69
N TRP A 215 9.42 -0.29 -15.61
CA TRP A 215 8.35 -0.15 -14.62
C TRP A 215 7.61 1.20 -14.63
N GLY A 216 8.02 2.16 -15.47
CA GLY A 216 7.41 3.49 -15.53
C GLY A 216 8.42 4.62 -15.76
N LEU A 217 8.02 5.85 -15.43
CA LEU A 217 8.85 7.05 -15.55
C LEU A 217 10.01 7.05 -14.53
N LYS A 218 11.15 7.64 -14.87
CA LYS A 218 12.24 7.89 -13.91
C LYS A 218 11.82 8.90 -12.84
N ASP A 219 12.34 8.74 -11.62
CA ASP A 219 11.97 9.55 -10.46
C ASP A 219 12.21 11.07 -10.67
N ASN A 220 13.32 11.46 -11.32
CA ASN A 220 13.62 12.87 -11.57
C ASN A 220 12.52 13.53 -12.44
N ASP A 221 12.20 12.91 -13.58
CA ASP A 221 11.17 13.41 -14.49
C ASP A 221 9.77 13.35 -13.85
N PHE A 222 9.53 12.37 -12.98
CA PHE A 222 8.30 12.25 -12.21
C PHE A 222 8.13 13.41 -11.23
N PHE A 223 9.14 13.74 -10.44
CA PHE A 223 9.06 14.86 -9.51
C PHE A 223 8.90 16.20 -10.23
N ASP A 224 9.64 16.42 -11.33
CA ASP A 224 9.56 17.66 -12.10
C ASP A 224 8.15 17.89 -12.67
N GLN A 225 7.55 16.88 -13.28
CA GLN A 225 6.18 16.97 -13.81
C GLN A 225 5.12 17.04 -12.70
N SER A 226 5.31 16.32 -11.59
CA SER A 226 4.37 16.33 -10.47
C SER A 226 4.27 17.69 -9.78
N ILE A 227 5.37 18.46 -9.74
CA ILE A 227 5.39 19.79 -9.14
C ILE A 227 4.44 20.75 -9.87
N ASP A 228 4.30 20.64 -11.18
CA ASP A 228 3.40 21.50 -11.94
C ASP A 228 1.93 21.19 -11.63
N TYR A 229 1.58 19.91 -11.45
CA TYR A 229 0.25 19.48 -11.00
C TYR A 229 -0.04 19.80 -9.53
N LEU A 230 0.99 19.91 -8.69
CA LEU A 230 0.83 20.29 -7.28
C LEU A 230 0.56 21.79 -7.12
N LYS A 231 1.01 22.62 -8.07
CA LYS A 231 0.83 24.08 -8.06
C LYS A 231 -0.51 24.55 -8.64
N SER A 232 -1.19 23.69 -9.41
CA SER A 232 -2.46 23.99 -10.09
C SER A 232 -3.66 23.81 -9.19
#